data_AF-A0A932PB71-F1
#
_entry.id   AF-A0A932PB71-F1
#
_cell.length_a   1.000
_cell.length_b   1.000
_cell.length_c   1.000
_cell.angle_alpha   90.00
_cell.angle_beta   90.00
_cell.angle_gamma   90.00
#
_symmetry.space_group_name_H-M   'P 1'
#
loop_
_entity.id
_entity.type
_entity.pdbx_description
1 polymer ?
#
loop_
_entity_poly.entity_id
_entity_poly.type
_entity_poly.pdbx_seq_one_letter_code
_entity_poly.pdbx_strand_id
1 'polypeptide(L)'
;MRQQMIEPALAGRPPFVLSDAFPGDWLPVPAAVRLLDSPAEQRKTVKQAKWVSQRSFGRLQCGELPTLVDLIHDSGIREYTQLRNSIGRSSNTMTESGGLFPTDESVLDTGSDCLTIYARVTTEFFERFWHLVQELAQWGFGSDRSAGKGQFRLGSQLESANELDAPVAADAFAVLSTFQPADSDPTDGAWDAFTKYGKLGPDFGLDNVFKRPLIMCRPGACFHGQAPRGWIGRAIPMQELLPEDVVHHLNGTGTYIVHWAFGLSVPLTWPQGELRLSKPEIVAATTAPPSQPVPAIAESAPRRDPDKVTVKVLERRDLGGGKVQFLVQEAGKPRGVLAYGTPPPEDKLPQVGEEIAVYRNNRDSRSPQYRWDKPVTYQAKSKDGPGGRRPQGRR
;
A
#
# COMPACT_ATOMS: atom_id res chain seq x y z
N MET A 1 -27.63 -9.89 -14.67
CA MET A 1 -26.50 -9.97 -13.72
C MET A 1 -26.34 -11.34 -13.08
N ARG A 2 -27.32 -11.92 -12.37
CA ARG A 2 -27.16 -13.26 -11.74
C ARG A 2 -26.70 -14.36 -12.71
N GLN A 3 -27.47 -14.62 -13.77
CA GLN A 3 -27.16 -15.66 -14.78
C GLN A 3 -25.87 -15.38 -15.57
N GLN A 4 -25.50 -14.10 -15.72
CA GLN A 4 -24.37 -13.69 -16.54
C GLN A 4 -23.05 -13.57 -15.75
N MET A 5 -23.13 -13.38 -14.42
CA MET A 5 -21.96 -13.15 -13.57
C MET A 5 -21.88 -14.11 -12.40
N ILE A 6 -22.93 -14.18 -11.58
CA ILE A 6 -22.89 -14.92 -10.31
C ILE A 6 -22.85 -16.43 -10.56
N GLU A 7 -23.76 -16.94 -11.40
CA GLU A 7 -23.84 -18.39 -11.67
C GLU A 7 -22.59 -18.92 -12.38
N PRO A 8 -22.06 -18.28 -13.44
CA PRO A 8 -20.80 -18.69 -14.05
C PRO A 8 -19.62 -18.64 -13.08
N ALA A 9 -19.55 -17.59 -12.24
CA ALA A 9 -18.50 -17.46 -11.23
C ALA A 9 -18.58 -18.56 -10.17
N LEU A 10 -19.76 -18.89 -9.65
CA LEU A 10 -19.94 -20.02 -8.72
C LEU A 10 -19.58 -21.37 -9.37
N ALA A 11 -19.72 -21.49 -10.70
CA ALA A 11 -19.29 -22.65 -11.47
C ALA A 11 -17.79 -22.64 -11.84
N GLY A 12 -17.00 -21.69 -11.32
CA GLY A 12 -15.56 -21.58 -11.59
C GLY A 12 -15.21 -21.03 -12.98
N ARG A 13 -16.16 -20.40 -13.66
CA ARG A 13 -16.03 -19.80 -15.00
C ARG A 13 -16.47 -18.33 -14.95
N PRO A 14 -15.74 -17.47 -14.21
CA PRO A 14 -16.12 -16.07 -14.10
C PRO A 14 -16.05 -15.37 -15.48
N PRO A 15 -17.00 -14.49 -15.81
CA PRO A 15 -16.93 -13.69 -17.04
C PRO A 15 -15.74 -12.71 -17.07
N PHE A 16 -15.14 -12.40 -15.92
CA PHE A 16 -13.92 -11.60 -15.85
C PHE A 16 -13.10 -11.91 -14.58
N VAL A 17 -11.80 -11.61 -14.60
CA VAL A 17 -10.94 -11.67 -13.42
C VAL A 17 -10.07 -10.43 -13.43
N LEU A 18 -9.97 -9.75 -12.29
CA LEU A 18 -9.21 -8.50 -12.13
C LEU A 18 -7.97 -8.73 -11.30
N SER A 19 -6.86 -8.06 -11.61
CA SER A 19 -5.78 -7.85 -10.66
C SER A 19 -6.24 -6.97 -9.49
N ASP A 20 -5.41 -6.88 -8.45
CA ASP A 20 -5.46 -5.73 -7.54
C ASP A 20 -5.00 -4.46 -8.29
N ALA A 21 -5.32 -3.29 -7.74
CA ALA A 21 -4.88 -2.02 -8.29
C ALA A 21 -3.43 -1.72 -7.89
N PHE A 22 -2.59 -1.40 -8.87
CA PHE A 22 -1.16 -1.15 -8.64
C PHE A 22 -0.80 0.30 -8.93
N PRO A 23 0.14 0.92 -8.18
CA PRO A 23 0.62 2.28 -8.46
C PRO A 23 1.36 2.34 -9.80
N GLY A 24 0.83 3.13 -10.75
CA GLY A 24 1.31 3.11 -12.14
C GLY A 24 1.38 1.69 -12.69
N ASP A 25 2.39 1.43 -13.52
CA ASP A 25 2.61 0.11 -14.14
C ASP A 25 3.55 -0.79 -13.32
N TRP A 26 3.58 -0.59 -12.01
CA TRP A 26 4.29 -1.49 -11.12
C TRP A 26 3.50 -2.78 -10.93
N LEU A 27 4.23 -3.90 -10.76
CA LEU A 27 3.65 -5.22 -10.54
C LEU A 27 4.15 -5.79 -9.21
N PRO A 28 3.35 -6.63 -8.52
CA PRO A 28 3.75 -7.20 -7.25
C PRO A 28 4.99 -8.07 -7.41
N VAL A 29 5.94 -7.94 -6.49
CA VAL A 29 7.10 -8.83 -6.43
C VAL A 29 6.60 -10.28 -6.30
N PRO A 30 6.93 -11.19 -7.24
CA PRO A 30 6.57 -12.59 -7.10
C PRO A 30 7.15 -13.18 -5.80
N ALA A 31 6.32 -13.87 -5.02
CA ALA A 31 6.70 -14.43 -3.73
C ALA A 31 7.88 -15.41 -3.84
N ALA A 32 8.00 -16.10 -4.97
CA ALA A 32 9.15 -16.98 -5.27
C ALA A 32 10.49 -16.21 -5.28
N VAL A 33 10.52 -14.92 -5.65
CA VAL A 33 11.73 -14.09 -5.59
C VAL A 33 12.24 -13.95 -4.15
N ARG A 34 11.34 -13.99 -3.15
CA ARG A 34 11.71 -13.89 -1.73
C ARG A 34 12.39 -15.16 -1.21
N LEU A 35 12.35 -16.25 -1.98
CA LEU A 35 13.01 -17.52 -1.67
C LEU A 35 14.41 -17.62 -2.26
N LEU A 36 14.81 -16.66 -3.11
CA LEU A 36 16.17 -16.63 -3.67
C LEU A 36 17.21 -16.43 -2.58
N ASP A 37 18.37 -17.05 -2.79
CA ASP A 37 19.51 -16.83 -1.92
C ASP A 37 19.93 -15.37 -2.01
N SER A 38 19.96 -14.70 -0.87
CA SER A 38 20.34 -13.29 -0.75
C SER A 38 21.36 -13.12 0.38
N PRO A 39 22.42 -12.30 0.17
CA PRO A 39 23.36 -11.94 1.22
C PRO A 39 22.63 -11.42 2.47
N ALA A 40 23.12 -11.77 3.66
CA ALA A 40 22.43 -11.49 4.92
C ALA A 40 22.02 -10.02 5.10
N GLU A 41 22.87 -9.10 4.63
CA GLU A 41 22.65 -7.65 4.69
C GLU A 41 21.46 -7.18 3.84
N GLN A 42 21.12 -7.92 2.79
CA GLN A 42 20.13 -7.54 1.78
C GLN A 42 18.80 -8.26 1.94
N ARG A 43 18.73 -9.33 2.76
CA ARG A 43 17.50 -10.10 3.02
C ARG A 43 16.33 -9.21 3.46
N LYS A 44 16.61 -8.21 4.29
CA LYS A 44 15.59 -7.26 4.75
C LYS A 44 15.05 -6.42 3.60
N THR A 45 15.93 -5.93 2.74
CA THR A 45 15.59 -5.15 1.54
C THR A 45 14.68 -5.97 0.63
N VAL A 46 15.08 -7.19 0.27
CA VAL A 46 14.27 -8.09 -0.57
C VAL A 46 12.90 -8.38 0.05
N LYS A 47 12.86 -8.65 1.37
CA LYS A 47 11.60 -8.88 2.08
C LYS A 47 10.70 -7.65 2.13
N GLN A 48 11.26 -6.44 2.11
CA GLN A 48 10.48 -5.20 2.16
C GLN A 48 10.04 -4.72 0.77
N ALA A 49 10.63 -5.23 -0.30
CA ALA A 49 10.18 -4.94 -1.67
C ALA A 49 8.71 -5.33 -1.84
N LYS A 50 7.95 -4.43 -2.45
CA LYS A 50 6.52 -4.65 -2.74
C LYS A 50 6.31 -4.80 -4.23
N TRP A 51 7.06 -4.03 -5.02
CA TRP A 51 6.85 -3.96 -6.46
C TRP A 51 8.12 -4.16 -7.27
N VAL A 52 7.92 -4.43 -8.56
CA VAL A 52 8.90 -4.36 -9.63
C VAL A 52 8.30 -3.58 -10.79
N SER A 53 9.14 -2.97 -11.63
CA SER A 53 8.64 -2.36 -12.88
C SER A 53 8.06 -3.42 -13.82
N GLN A 54 7.16 -3.04 -14.73
CA GLN A 54 6.66 -3.93 -15.78
C GLN A 54 7.80 -4.58 -16.59
N ARG A 55 8.84 -3.81 -16.94
CA ARG A 55 10.03 -4.33 -17.63
C ARG A 55 10.75 -5.40 -16.81
N SER A 56 11.01 -5.14 -15.53
CA SER A 56 11.69 -6.09 -14.64
C SER A 56 10.81 -7.33 -14.41
N PHE A 57 9.49 -7.17 -14.35
CA PHE A 57 8.54 -8.28 -14.30
C PHE A 57 8.61 -9.15 -15.57
N GLY A 58 8.59 -8.55 -16.77
CA GLY A 58 8.72 -9.30 -18.02
C GLY A 58 10.00 -10.12 -18.11
N ARG A 59 11.13 -9.58 -17.63
CA ARG A 59 12.38 -10.35 -17.48
C ARG A 59 12.24 -11.54 -16.53
N LEU A 60 11.55 -11.35 -15.39
CA LEU A 60 11.25 -12.44 -14.45
C LEU A 60 10.37 -13.52 -15.10
N GLN A 61 9.39 -13.14 -15.93
CA GLN A 61 8.58 -14.10 -16.68
C GLN A 61 9.45 -15.00 -17.56
N CYS A 62 10.53 -14.44 -18.13
CA CYS A 62 11.53 -15.15 -18.92
C CYS A 62 12.63 -15.86 -18.10
N GLY A 63 12.56 -15.86 -16.76
CA GLY A 63 13.52 -16.55 -15.89
C GLY A 63 14.80 -15.75 -15.56
N GLU A 64 14.87 -14.48 -15.97
CA GLU A 64 15.97 -13.62 -15.56
C GLU A 64 15.76 -13.12 -14.13
N LEU A 65 16.75 -13.36 -13.26
CA LEU A 65 16.68 -12.95 -11.86
C LEU A 65 16.67 -11.42 -11.71
N PRO A 66 15.93 -10.87 -10.75
CA PRO A 66 15.95 -9.44 -10.49
C PRO A 66 17.26 -9.07 -9.80
N THR A 67 17.65 -7.82 -9.91
CA THR A 67 18.69 -7.22 -9.08
C THR A 67 18.04 -6.34 -8.01
N LEU A 68 18.82 -5.90 -7.01
CA LEU A 68 18.27 -5.01 -5.98
C LEU A 68 17.68 -3.71 -6.52
N VAL A 69 18.20 -3.18 -7.64
CA VAL A 69 17.68 -1.94 -8.23
C VAL A 69 16.33 -2.11 -8.91
N ASP A 70 15.95 -3.35 -9.22
CA ASP A 70 14.62 -3.67 -9.77
C ASP A 70 13.54 -3.70 -8.68
N LEU A 71 13.94 -3.82 -7.41
CA LEU A 71 13.04 -3.97 -6.28
C LEU A 71 12.59 -2.61 -5.75
N ILE A 72 11.29 -2.36 -5.80
CA ILE A 72 10.68 -1.11 -5.37
C ILE A 72 10.08 -1.32 -3.98
N HIS A 73 10.54 -0.51 -3.02
CA HIS A 73 10.09 -0.56 -1.62
C HIS A 73 8.98 0.45 -1.31
N ASP A 74 8.86 1.48 -2.15
CA ASP A 74 7.80 2.48 -2.05
C ASP A 74 6.43 1.78 -2.15
N SER A 75 5.47 2.18 -1.32
CA SER A 75 4.11 1.67 -1.46
C SER A 75 3.38 2.22 -2.68
N GLY A 76 3.80 3.37 -3.22
CA GLY A 76 3.07 4.18 -4.21
C GLY A 76 1.78 4.81 -3.65
N ILE A 77 1.48 4.51 -2.39
CA ILE A 77 0.29 4.93 -1.67
C ILE A 77 0.75 5.42 -0.30
N ARG A 78 0.33 6.63 0.05
CA ARG A 78 0.55 7.22 1.37
C ARG A 78 -0.72 7.12 2.18
N GLU A 79 -0.59 6.52 3.36
CA GLU A 79 -1.65 6.47 4.36
C GLU A 79 -1.48 7.62 5.36
N TYR A 80 -2.60 8.24 5.75
CA TYR A 80 -2.64 9.21 6.83
C TYR A 80 -3.96 9.09 7.60
N THR A 81 -3.91 9.45 8.88
CA THR A 81 -5.11 9.45 9.73
C THR A 81 -5.70 10.86 9.76
N GLN A 82 -6.95 11.00 9.33
CA GLN A 82 -7.75 12.21 9.51
C GLN A 82 -8.64 12.08 10.74
N LEU A 83 -8.64 13.08 11.61
CA LEU A 83 -9.58 13.13 12.73
C LEU A 83 -10.88 13.81 12.28
N ARG A 84 -12.02 13.16 12.51
CA ARG A 84 -13.36 13.67 12.15
C ARG A 84 -14.18 13.93 13.40
N ASN A 85 -14.96 15.02 13.36
CA ASN A 85 -15.88 15.40 14.43
C ASN A 85 -17.33 15.08 14.05
N SER A 86 -18.08 14.46 14.95
CA SER A 86 -19.54 14.39 14.89
C SER A 86 -20.15 15.63 15.55
N ILE A 87 -20.88 16.44 14.77
CA ILE A 87 -21.59 17.64 15.25
C ILE A 87 -23.08 17.32 15.36
N GLY A 88 -23.69 17.61 16.51
CA GLY A 88 -25.12 17.47 16.71
C GLY A 88 -25.89 18.53 15.92
N ARG A 89 -26.79 18.09 15.02
CA ARG A 89 -27.57 19.01 14.17
C ARG A 89 -28.52 19.93 14.95
N SER A 90 -28.91 19.55 16.17
CA SER A 90 -29.80 20.33 17.04
C SER A 90 -29.07 21.35 17.92
N SER A 91 -27.78 21.15 18.21
CA SER A 91 -27.04 21.98 19.16
C SER A 91 -25.97 22.86 18.50
N ASN A 92 -25.61 22.60 17.24
CA ASN A 92 -24.47 23.22 16.54
C ASN A 92 -23.14 23.12 17.35
N THR A 93 -23.10 22.18 18.29
CA THR A 93 -21.96 21.88 19.17
C THR A 93 -21.59 20.40 19.01
N MET A 94 -20.37 20.03 19.41
CA MET A 94 -19.99 18.62 19.51
C MET A 94 -20.94 17.91 20.47
N THR A 95 -21.36 16.68 20.12
CA THR A 95 -22.14 15.82 21.03
C THR A 95 -21.40 15.67 22.37
N GLU A 96 -22.13 15.65 23.48
CA GLU A 96 -21.58 15.69 24.86
C GLU A 96 -20.53 14.60 25.16
N SER A 97 -20.49 13.53 24.36
CA SER A 97 -19.53 12.43 24.44
C SER A 97 -18.22 12.63 23.64
N GLY A 98 -17.98 13.79 23.02
CA GLY A 98 -16.74 14.05 22.29
C GLY A 98 -16.60 13.16 21.04
N GLY A 99 -17.28 13.53 19.97
CA GLY A 99 -17.34 12.74 18.73
C GLY A 99 -16.12 12.84 17.82
N LEU A 100 -14.90 12.88 18.36
CA LEU A 100 -13.67 12.89 17.56
C LEU A 100 -13.24 11.44 17.30
N PHE A 101 -13.25 10.98 16.05
CA PHE A 101 -12.78 9.65 15.70
C PHE A 101 -11.75 9.69 14.56
N PRO A 102 -10.66 8.91 14.67
CA PRO A 102 -9.68 8.76 13.59
C PRO A 102 -10.29 7.96 12.43
N THR A 103 -10.03 8.41 11.22
CA THR A 103 -10.34 7.71 9.98
C THR A 103 -9.03 7.61 9.18
N ASP A 104 -8.62 6.40 8.85
CA ASP A 104 -7.46 6.20 7.98
C ASP A 104 -7.85 6.45 6.53
N GLU A 105 -7.01 7.21 5.83
CA GLU A 105 -7.18 7.59 4.44
C GLU A 105 -5.92 7.23 3.66
N SER A 106 -6.11 6.93 2.38
CA SER A 106 -5.04 6.57 1.45
C SER A 106 -5.09 7.50 0.25
N VAL A 107 -3.93 8.02 -0.14
CA VAL A 107 -3.75 8.82 -1.35
C VAL A 107 -2.57 8.29 -2.14
N LEU A 108 -2.58 8.47 -3.46
CA LEU A 108 -1.39 8.19 -4.26
C LEU A 108 -0.24 9.08 -3.80
N ASP A 109 0.97 8.51 -3.71
CA ASP A 109 2.14 9.29 -3.34
C ASP A 109 2.55 10.20 -4.52
N THR A 110 3.34 11.24 -4.23
CA THR A 110 3.77 12.28 -5.18
C THR A 110 4.50 11.76 -6.43
N GLY A 111 4.97 10.50 -6.42
CA GLY A 111 5.60 9.84 -7.57
C GLY A 111 4.67 8.93 -8.38
N SER A 112 3.41 8.76 -7.96
CA SER A 112 2.40 7.95 -8.65
C SER A 112 1.19 8.82 -8.96
N ASP A 113 0.81 8.89 -10.23
CA ASP A 113 -0.31 9.70 -10.71
C ASP A 113 -1.55 8.87 -11.07
N CYS A 114 -1.40 7.55 -11.18
CA CYS A 114 -2.46 6.63 -11.55
C CYS A 114 -2.38 5.27 -10.83
N LEU A 115 -3.46 4.50 -10.97
CA LEU A 115 -3.51 3.09 -10.62
C LEU A 115 -3.79 2.27 -11.89
N THR A 116 -3.00 1.24 -12.13
CA THR A 116 -3.23 0.27 -13.22
C THR A 116 -3.93 -0.97 -12.67
N ILE A 117 -4.95 -1.43 -13.40
CA ILE A 117 -5.70 -2.67 -13.12
C ILE A 117 -5.70 -3.49 -14.40
N TYR A 118 -5.32 -4.76 -14.29
CA TYR A 118 -5.36 -5.73 -15.37
C TYR A 118 -6.62 -6.57 -15.28
N ALA A 119 -7.18 -6.96 -16.43
CA ALA A 119 -8.39 -7.76 -16.50
C ALA A 119 -8.26 -8.85 -17.57
N ARG A 120 -8.67 -10.07 -17.23
CA ARG A 120 -9.12 -11.05 -18.23
C ARG A 120 -10.62 -10.98 -18.32
N VAL A 121 -11.16 -10.90 -19.52
CA VAL A 121 -12.60 -10.78 -19.75
C VAL A 121 -12.99 -11.70 -20.90
N THR A 122 -14.06 -12.47 -20.72
CA THR A 122 -14.61 -13.29 -21.81
C THR A 122 -15.15 -12.39 -22.91
N THR A 123 -14.98 -12.79 -24.17
CA THR A 123 -15.40 -12.01 -25.35
C THR A 123 -16.87 -11.56 -25.25
N GLU A 124 -17.76 -12.44 -24.78
CA GLU A 124 -19.20 -12.18 -24.68
C GLU A 124 -19.55 -11.15 -23.59
N PHE A 125 -18.64 -10.92 -22.64
CA PHE A 125 -18.86 -10.02 -21.51
C PHE A 125 -18.08 -8.70 -21.63
N PHE A 126 -17.21 -8.55 -22.64
CA PHE A 126 -16.30 -7.41 -22.79
C PHE A 126 -17.01 -6.05 -22.79
N GLU A 127 -18.01 -5.85 -23.66
CA GLU A 127 -18.75 -4.58 -23.74
C GLU A 127 -19.45 -4.24 -22.42
N ARG A 128 -20.03 -5.24 -21.76
CA ARG A 128 -20.72 -5.06 -20.49
C ARG A 128 -19.73 -4.76 -19.36
N PHE A 129 -18.58 -5.42 -19.35
CA PHE A 129 -17.50 -5.14 -18.42
C PHE A 129 -17.05 -3.69 -18.53
N TRP A 130 -16.79 -3.23 -19.76
CA TRP A 130 -16.36 -1.86 -19.98
C TRP A 130 -17.39 -0.83 -19.52
N HIS A 131 -18.67 -1.07 -19.83
CA HIS A 131 -19.76 -0.23 -19.35
C HIS A 131 -19.80 -0.15 -17.81
N LEU A 132 -19.66 -1.29 -17.12
CA LEU A 132 -19.62 -1.33 -15.65
C LEU A 132 -18.43 -0.56 -15.07
N VAL A 133 -17.27 -0.60 -15.73
CA VAL A 133 -16.08 0.18 -15.32
C VAL A 133 -16.33 1.68 -15.50
N GLN A 134 -16.96 2.09 -16.60
CA GLN A 134 -17.34 3.49 -16.85
C GLN A 134 -18.37 3.99 -15.83
N GLU A 135 -19.37 3.18 -15.50
CA GLU A 135 -20.31 3.50 -14.42
C GLU A 135 -19.57 3.64 -13.09
N LEU A 136 -18.69 2.68 -12.74
CA LEU A 136 -17.92 2.74 -11.50
C LEU A 136 -17.09 4.03 -11.39
N ALA A 137 -16.53 4.53 -12.50
CA ALA A 137 -15.81 5.80 -12.52
C ALA A 137 -16.70 7.02 -12.21
N GLN A 138 -17.99 6.98 -12.57
CA GLN A 138 -18.95 8.05 -12.24
C GLN A 138 -19.37 8.01 -10.76
N TRP A 139 -19.47 6.82 -10.18
CA TRP A 139 -19.92 6.63 -8.80
C TRP A 139 -18.79 6.69 -7.77
N GLY A 140 -17.56 6.37 -8.18
CA GLY A 140 -16.42 6.12 -7.30
C GLY A 140 -16.53 4.79 -6.54
N PHE A 141 -15.44 4.37 -5.89
CA PHE A 141 -15.34 3.11 -5.14
C PHE A 141 -14.87 3.31 -3.69
N GLY A 142 -15.14 2.34 -2.81
CA GLY A 142 -14.68 2.38 -1.41
C GLY A 142 -15.61 3.11 -0.45
N SER A 143 -15.10 3.44 0.74
CA SER A 143 -15.83 4.12 1.81
C SER A 143 -15.89 5.64 1.60
N ASP A 144 -16.88 6.29 2.22
CA ASP A 144 -17.06 7.76 2.21
C ASP A 144 -17.22 8.38 0.81
N ARG A 145 -17.79 7.64 -0.15
CA ARG A 145 -18.09 8.18 -1.50
C ARG A 145 -18.97 9.42 -1.47
N SER A 146 -19.94 9.46 -0.55
CA SER A 146 -20.81 10.62 -0.32
C SER A 146 -20.07 11.85 0.22
N ALA A 147 -18.88 11.67 0.80
CA ALA A 147 -17.99 12.76 1.21
C ALA A 147 -16.93 13.10 0.13
N GLY A 148 -17.11 12.60 -1.10
CA GLY A 148 -16.24 12.88 -2.25
C GLY A 148 -15.02 11.96 -2.39
N LYS A 149 -14.87 10.92 -1.55
CA LYS A 149 -13.75 9.98 -1.64
C LYS A 149 -13.96 8.91 -2.70
N GLY A 150 -12.87 8.28 -3.13
CA GLY A 150 -12.92 7.13 -4.05
C GLY A 150 -13.29 7.48 -5.48
N GLN A 151 -13.36 8.77 -5.81
CA GLN A 151 -13.56 9.27 -7.16
C GLN A 151 -12.30 9.06 -7.98
N PHE A 152 -12.45 8.61 -9.21
CA PHE A 152 -11.35 8.42 -10.14
C PHE A 152 -11.79 8.73 -11.56
N ARG A 153 -10.82 8.87 -12.46
CA ARG A 153 -11.06 9.02 -13.89
C ARG A 153 -10.31 7.92 -14.62
N LEU A 154 -10.88 7.46 -15.72
CA LEU A 154 -10.21 6.54 -16.64
C LEU A 154 -9.23 7.37 -17.48
N GLY A 155 -7.94 7.03 -17.43
CA GLY A 155 -6.90 7.74 -18.18
C GLY A 155 -6.97 7.50 -19.69
N SER A 156 -7.39 6.29 -20.08
CA SER A 156 -7.52 5.84 -21.47
C SER A 156 -8.66 4.82 -21.61
N GLN A 157 -8.89 4.35 -22.84
CA GLN A 157 -9.73 3.18 -23.09
C GLN A 157 -9.01 1.89 -22.63
N LEU A 158 -9.68 0.73 -22.73
CA LEU A 158 -9.02 -0.55 -22.45
C LEU A 158 -7.86 -0.77 -23.42
N GLU A 159 -6.68 -1.04 -22.86
CA GLU A 159 -5.47 -1.37 -23.59
C GLU A 159 -5.20 -2.88 -23.47
N SER A 160 -4.63 -3.45 -24.53
CA SER A 160 -4.25 -4.86 -24.53
C SER A 160 -2.96 -5.04 -23.74
N ALA A 161 -2.93 -5.96 -22.79
CA ALA A 161 -1.76 -6.29 -21.98
C ALA A 161 -1.19 -7.68 -22.34
N ASN A 162 -1.09 -7.98 -23.65
CA ASN A 162 -0.71 -9.31 -24.15
C ASN A 162 0.72 -9.69 -23.78
N GLU A 163 1.57 -8.70 -23.49
CA GLU A 163 2.93 -8.90 -23.00
C GLU A 163 2.98 -9.67 -21.67
N LEU A 164 1.92 -9.59 -20.85
CA LEU A 164 1.83 -10.36 -19.60
C LEU A 164 1.46 -11.83 -19.82
N ASP A 165 1.05 -12.23 -21.02
CA ASP A 165 0.72 -13.62 -21.37
C ASP A 165 1.93 -14.43 -21.86
N ALA A 166 3.12 -13.82 -21.89
CA ALA A 166 4.37 -14.47 -22.25
C ALA A 166 5.23 -14.80 -21.02
N PRO A 167 6.11 -15.82 -21.09
CA PRO A 167 6.25 -16.80 -22.15
C PRO A 167 5.24 -17.96 -22.03
N VAL A 168 4.87 -18.57 -23.16
CA VAL A 168 3.91 -19.70 -23.21
C VAL A 168 4.45 -20.98 -22.54
N ALA A 169 5.78 -21.14 -22.47
CA ALA A 169 6.44 -22.33 -21.93
C ALA A 169 6.92 -22.17 -20.47
N ALA A 170 6.33 -21.25 -19.71
CA ALA A 170 6.70 -21.01 -18.31
C ALA A 170 6.42 -22.23 -17.42
N ASP A 171 7.27 -22.54 -16.45
CA ASP A 171 7.10 -23.68 -15.53
C ASP A 171 6.36 -23.34 -14.22
N ALA A 172 5.94 -22.08 -14.09
CA ALA A 172 5.17 -21.56 -12.98
C ALA A 172 4.25 -20.41 -13.44
N PHE A 173 3.50 -19.84 -12.50
CA PHE A 173 2.73 -18.62 -12.71
C PHE A 173 2.67 -17.76 -11.45
N ALA A 174 2.51 -16.46 -11.65
CA ALA A 174 2.25 -15.47 -10.60
C ALA A 174 0.78 -15.04 -10.61
N VAL A 175 0.25 -14.70 -9.44
CA VAL A 175 -1.13 -14.24 -9.26
C VAL A 175 -1.16 -12.76 -8.92
N LEU A 176 -1.84 -11.96 -9.73
CA LEU A 176 -1.89 -10.49 -9.62
C LEU A 176 -3.05 -9.98 -8.76
N SER A 177 -3.86 -10.85 -8.16
CA SER A 177 -5.02 -10.45 -7.36
C SER A 177 -4.95 -10.99 -5.95
N THR A 178 -5.65 -10.31 -5.04
CA THR A 178 -6.07 -10.92 -3.78
C THR A 178 -7.13 -11.98 -4.07
N PHE A 179 -6.90 -13.23 -3.66
CA PHE A 179 -7.78 -14.35 -4.04
C PHE A 179 -7.91 -15.41 -2.94
N GLN A 180 -8.86 -16.32 -3.09
CA GLN A 180 -8.95 -17.55 -2.28
C GLN A 180 -8.83 -18.74 -3.22
N PRO A 181 -7.86 -19.66 -3.03
CA PRO A 181 -7.77 -20.88 -3.82
C PRO A 181 -9.08 -21.69 -3.80
N ALA A 182 -9.42 -22.29 -4.94
CA ALA A 182 -10.41 -23.34 -5.07
C ALA A 182 -9.80 -24.70 -4.70
N ASP A 183 -10.65 -25.68 -4.40
CA ASP A 183 -10.21 -27.04 -4.01
C ASP A 183 -9.35 -27.73 -5.09
N SER A 184 -9.51 -27.34 -6.36
CA SER A 184 -8.77 -27.89 -7.50
C SER A 184 -7.49 -27.13 -7.84
N ASP A 185 -7.19 -26.05 -7.14
CA ASP A 185 -6.03 -25.21 -7.46
C ASP A 185 -4.72 -25.84 -6.98
N PRO A 186 -3.57 -25.49 -7.59
CA PRO A 186 -2.26 -25.97 -7.17
C PRO A 186 -1.94 -25.62 -5.70
N THR A 187 -1.28 -26.55 -5.02
CA THR A 187 -0.85 -26.40 -3.62
C THR A 187 0.66 -26.24 -3.46
N ASP A 188 1.42 -26.43 -4.54
CA ASP A 188 2.87 -26.29 -4.56
C ASP A 188 3.26 -24.90 -5.07
N GLY A 189 3.92 -24.11 -4.23
CA GLY A 189 4.19 -22.71 -4.52
C GLY A 189 4.67 -21.89 -3.32
N ALA A 190 4.69 -20.57 -3.51
CA ALA A 190 5.09 -19.58 -2.52
C ALA A 190 4.05 -18.46 -2.45
N TRP A 191 3.57 -18.11 -1.26
CA TRP A 191 2.57 -17.06 -1.09
C TRP A 191 2.60 -16.46 0.31
N ASP A 192 2.05 -15.25 0.42
CA ASP A 192 1.66 -14.64 1.69
C ASP A 192 0.13 -14.64 1.80
N ALA A 193 -0.40 -14.98 2.98
CA ALA A 193 -1.83 -14.99 3.24
C ALA A 193 -2.22 -14.04 4.38
N PHE A 194 -3.50 -13.66 4.44
CA PHE A 194 -4.07 -12.85 5.52
C PHE A 194 -5.55 -13.09 5.73
N THR A 195 -6.03 -12.71 6.90
CA THR A 195 -7.46 -12.75 7.22
C THR A 195 -8.12 -11.44 6.80
N LYS A 196 -9.08 -11.52 5.87
CA LYS A 196 -9.93 -10.41 5.44
C LYS A 196 -11.20 -10.38 6.28
N TYR A 197 -11.44 -9.23 6.92
CA TYR A 197 -12.67 -8.94 7.64
C TYR A 197 -13.50 -7.97 6.82
N GLY A 198 -14.68 -8.41 6.38
CA GLY A 198 -15.57 -7.62 5.53
C GLY A 198 -16.89 -7.28 6.22
N LYS A 199 -17.55 -6.24 5.72
CA LYS A 199 -18.93 -5.92 6.08
C LYS A 199 -19.78 -5.82 4.81
N LEU A 200 -21.08 -6.03 4.96
CA LEU A 200 -22.09 -5.67 3.97
C LEU A 200 -22.40 -4.17 4.08
N GLY A 201 -22.84 -3.60 2.96
CA GLY A 201 -23.27 -2.21 2.91
C GLY A 201 -24.54 -1.98 3.76
N PRO A 202 -24.80 -0.73 4.18
CA PRO A 202 -26.00 -0.41 4.95
C PRO A 202 -27.30 -0.66 4.18
N ASP A 203 -27.24 -0.66 2.85
CA ASP A 203 -28.40 -0.75 1.95
C ASP A 203 -29.17 -2.08 2.04
N PHE A 204 -28.62 -3.08 2.73
CA PHE A 204 -29.26 -4.39 2.91
C PHE A 204 -30.21 -4.47 4.12
N GLY A 205 -30.29 -3.43 4.96
CA GLY A 205 -31.23 -3.40 6.10
C GLY A 205 -30.96 -4.48 7.15
N LEU A 206 -29.70 -4.91 7.30
CA LEU A 206 -29.30 -6.00 8.19
C LEU A 206 -28.86 -5.48 9.56
N ASP A 207 -29.32 -6.14 10.63
CA ASP A 207 -28.82 -5.90 11.99
C ASP A 207 -27.35 -6.35 12.14
N ASN A 208 -27.01 -7.50 11.54
CA ASN A 208 -25.64 -8.00 11.47
C ASN A 208 -25.06 -7.82 10.06
N VAL A 209 -24.17 -6.84 9.94
CA VAL A 209 -23.50 -6.51 8.67
C VAL A 209 -22.17 -7.25 8.47
N PHE A 210 -21.69 -8.05 9.44
CA PHE A 210 -20.36 -8.61 9.39
C PHE A 210 -20.30 -9.91 8.57
N LYS A 211 -19.34 -9.99 7.64
CA LYS A 211 -18.98 -11.22 6.94
C LYS A 211 -18.12 -12.09 7.86
N ARG A 212 -18.19 -13.41 7.67
CA ARG A 212 -17.25 -14.35 8.28
C ARG A 212 -15.82 -14.00 7.83
N PRO A 213 -14.81 -14.16 8.70
CA PRO A 213 -13.41 -13.92 8.33
C PRO A 213 -12.98 -14.88 7.20
N LEU A 214 -12.30 -14.36 6.19
CA LEU A 214 -11.80 -15.15 5.05
C LEU A 214 -10.27 -15.17 5.04
N ILE A 215 -9.67 -16.32 4.81
CA ILE A 215 -8.23 -16.41 4.52
C ILE A 215 -8.04 -16.18 3.02
N MET A 216 -7.28 -15.14 2.67
CA MET A 216 -7.00 -14.75 1.29
C MET A 216 -5.48 -14.73 1.06
N CYS A 217 -5.05 -15.14 -0.13
CA CYS A 217 -3.69 -14.98 -0.61
C CYS A 217 -3.50 -13.58 -1.20
N ARG A 218 -2.30 -13.02 -1.06
CA ARG A 218 -1.92 -11.70 -1.60
C ARG A 218 -1.49 -11.78 -3.07
N PRO A 219 -1.60 -10.67 -3.82
CA PRO A 219 -0.91 -10.51 -5.09
C PRO A 219 0.59 -10.81 -4.97
N GLY A 220 1.16 -11.41 -6.01
CA GLY A 220 2.52 -11.94 -6.03
C GLY A 220 2.61 -13.41 -5.63
N ALA A 221 1.55 -14.07 -5.16
CA ALA A 221 1.58 -15.53 -4.95
C ALA A 221 2.02 -16.26 -6.22
N CYS A 222 2.86 -17.28 -6.08
CA CYS A 222 3.44 -18.05 -7.17
C CYS A 222 3.15 -19.53 -6.98
N PHE A 223 2.88 -20.26 -8.06
CA PHE A 223 2.65 -21.70 -8.03
C PHE A 223 3.37 -22.38 -9.18
N HIS A 224 3.84 -23.60 -8.95
CA HIS A 224 4.42 -24.44 -10.00
C HIS A 224 3.34 -24.95 -10.97
N GLY A 225 3.77 -25.19 -12.21
CA GLY A 225 2.91 -25.66 -13.30
C GLY A 225 2.39 -24.53 -14.19
N GLN A 226 1.52 -24.92 -15.13
CA GLN A 226 0.89 -23.97 -16.05
C GLN A 226 -0.31 -23.31 -15.40
N ALA A 227 -0.56 -22.02 -15.67
CA ALA A 227 -1.81 -21.35 -15.30
C ALA A 227 -2.94 -21.88 -16.23
N PRO A 228 -3.79 -22.83 -15.80
CA PRO A 228 -4.59 -23.63 -16.74
C PRO A 228 -5.68 -22.82 -17.44
N ARG A 229 -6.07 -21.66 -16.88
CA ARG A 229 -7.17 -20.83 -17.36
C ARG A 229 -6.80 -19.33 -17.44
N GLY A 230 -5.58 -18.97 -17.06
CA GLY A 230 -5.22 -17.57 -16.81
C GLY A 230 -5.83 -17.00 -15.52
N TRP A 231 -6.49 -17.82 -14.71
CA TRP A 231 -6.87 -17.51 -13.33
C TRP A 231 -6.93 -18.77 -12.47
N ILE A 232 -6.88 -18.55 -11.16
CA ILE A 232 -7.19 -19.54 -10.12
C ILE A 232 -8.22 -18.95 -9.14
N GLY A 233 -8.62 -19.72 -8.14
CA GLY A 233 -9.55 -19.32 -7.10
C GLY A 233 -11.01 -19.54 -7.46
N ARG A 234 -11.90 -19.00 -6.63
CA ARG A 234 -13.34 -19.23 -6.76
C ARG A 234 -14.20 -18.04 -6.36
N ALA A 235 -15.47 -18.12 -6.70
CA ALA A 235 -16.49 -17.27 -6.11
C ALA A 235 -17.00 -17.92 -4.81
N ILE A 236 -16.99 -17.19 -3.69
CA ILE A 236 -17.46 -17.71 -2.41
C ILE A 236 -18.96 -17.36 -2.26
N PRO A 237 -19.83 -18.36 -2.09
CA PRO A 237 -21.28 -18.13 -1.97
C PRO A 237 -21.66 -17.54 -0.61
N MET A 238 -22.77 -16.81 -0.53
CA MET A 238 -23.21 -16.16 0.71
C MET A 238 -23.40 -17.10 1.91
N GLN A 239 -23.71 -18.38 1.65
CA GLN A 239 -23.84 -19.42 2.66
C GLN A 239 -22.54 -19.64 3.45
N GLU A 240 -21.40 -19.46 2.79
CA GLU A 240 -20.08 -19.55 3.42
C GLU A 240 -19.61 -18.20 3.99
N LEU A 241 -20.14 -17.09 3.46
CA LEU A 241 -19.73 -15.74 3.85
C LEU A 241 -20.48 -15.18 5.05
N LEU A 242 -21.71 -15.64 5.30
CA LEU A 242 -22.65 -14.96 6.20
C LEU A 242 -23.24 -15.92 7.25
N PRO A 243 -23.74 -15.39 8.37
CA PRO A 243 -24.60 -16.13 9.30
C PRO A 243 -25.90 -16.62 8.64
N GLU A 244 -26.47 -17.71 9.13
CA GLU A 244 -27.63 -18.37 8.52
C GLU A 244 -28.89 -17.50 8.50
N ASP A 245 -29.13 -16.74 9.58
CA ASP A 245 -30.22 -15.78 9.70
C ASP A 245 -30.13 -14.67 8.65
N VAL A 246 -28.92 -14.15 8.41
CA VAL A 246 -28.65 -13.15 7.36
C VAL A 246 -28.90 -13.73 5.97
N VAL A 247 -28.47 -14.98 5.72
CA VAL A 247 -28.72 -15.68 4.45
C VAL A 247 -30.21 -15.86 4.22
N HIS A 248 -30.97 -16.26 5.25
CA HIS A 248 -32.42 -16.42 5.15
C HIS A 248 -33.12 -15.10 4.81
N HIS A 249 -32.74 -14.00 5.45
CA HIS A 249 -33.26 -12.67 5.15
C HIS A 249 -32.99 -12.25 3.71
N LEU A 250 -31.75 -12.39 3.24
CA LEU A 250 -31.36 -12.02 1.87
C LEU A 250 -32.07 -12.87 0.82
N ASN A 251 -32.25 -14.17 1.07
CA ASN A 251 -33.07 -15.03 0.21
C ASN A 251 -34.52 -14.55 0.13
N GLY A 252 -35.11 -14.15 1.27
CA GLY A 252 -36.47 -13.60 1.32
C GLY A 252 -36.67 -12.32 0.51
N THR A 253 -35.61 -11.55 0.29
CA THR A 253 -35.63 -10.34 -0.56
C THR A 253 -35.16 -10.59 -2.00
N GLY A 254 -34.82 -11.82 -2.36
CA GLY A 254 -34.27 -12.15 -3.68
C GLY A 254 -32.86 -11.61 -3.93
N THR A 255 -32.13 -11.28 -2.86
CA THR A 255 -30.77 -10.73 -2.90
C THR A 255 -29.73 -11.84 -2.84
N TYR A 256 -28.75 -11.81 -3.75
CA TYR A 256 -27.68 -12.79 -3.83
C TYR A 256 -26.33 -12.12 -3.66
N ILE A 257 -25.57 -12.58 -2.66
CA ILE A 257 -24.25 -12.06 -2.36
C ILE A 257 -23.19 -13.10 -2.72
N VAL A 258 -22.12 -12.63 -3.34
CA VAL A 258 -20.97 -13.45 -3.69
C VAL A 258 -19.70 -12.67 -3.38
N HIS A 259 -18.66 -13.36 -2.92
CA HIS A 259 -17.32 -12.80 -2.81
C HIS A 259 -16.52 -13.23 -4.02
N TRP A 260 -16.04 -12.26 -4.79
CA TRP A 260 -15.17 -12.50 -5.94
C TRP A 260 -13.75 -12.78 -5.43
N ALA A 261 -13.35 -14.05 -5.37
CA ALA A 261 -12.07 -14.47 -4.83
C ALA A 261 -11.19 -15.15 -5.89
N PHE A 262 -11.26 -14.68 -7.13
CA PHE A 262 -10.44 -15.16 -8.25
C PHE A 262 -9.10 -14.42 -8.31
N GLY A 263 -8.05 -15.17 -8.60
CA GLY A 263 -6.69 -14.69 -8.78
C GLY A 263 -6.30 -14.66 -10.25
N LEU A 264 -6.11 -13.47 -10.82
CA LEU A 264 -5.62 -13.28 -12.18
C LEU A 264 -4.20 -13.84 -12.29
N SER A 265 -4.01 -14.85 -13.14
CA SER A 265 -2.73 -15.56 -13.27
C SER A 265 -2.00 -15.15 -14.55
N VAL A 266 -0.69 -14.95 -14.43
CA VAL A 266 0.21 -14.67 -15.54
C VAL A 266 1.41 -15.62 -15.51
N PRO A 267 1.93 -16.08 -16.66
CA PRO A 267 3.06 -17.00 -16.71
C PRO A 267 4.29 -16.44 -15.99
N LEU A 268 5.07 -17.31 -15.35
CA LEU A 268 6.31 -16.98 -14.67
C LEU A 268 7.28 -18.15 -14.79
N THR A 269 8.54 -17.92 -15.13
CA THR A 269 9.56 -18.96 -14.96
C THR A 269 10.02 -18.94 -13.50
N TRP A 270 9.97 -20.08 -12.81
CA TRP A 270 10.29 -20.16 -11.39
C TRP A 270 11.73 -19.68 -11.15
N PRO A 271 11.93 -18.61 -10.35
CA PRO A 271 13.26 -18.04 -10.19
C PRO A 271 14.14 -18.97 -9.33
N GLN A 272 15.31 -19.33 -9.84
CA GLN A 272 16.29 -20.16 -9.15
C GLN A 272 17.67 -19.50 -9.18
N GLY A 273 18.37 -19.50 -8.03
CA GLY A 273 19.74 -19.01 -7.91
C GLY A 273 19.92 -17.92 -6.85
N GLU A 274 21.00 -17.15 -6.99
CA GLU A 274 21.38 -16.09 -6.06
C GLU A 274 21.03 -14.71 -6.62
N LEU A 275 20.42 -13.87 -5.77
CA LEU A 275 20.09 -12.50 -6.11
C LEU A 275 21.37 -11.68 -6.30
N ARG A 276 21.58 -11.17 -7.51
CA ARG A 276 22.80 -10.42 -7.84
C ARG A 276 22.69 -8.97 -7.40
N LEU A 277 23.79 -8.47 -6.86
CA LEU A 277 24.07 -7.04 -6.84
C LEU A 277 24.29 -6.57 -8.28
N SER A 278 23.50 -5.60 -8.74
CA SER A 278 23.82 -4.90 -9.97
C SER A 278 25.21 -4.28 -9.83
N LYS A 279 26.20 -4.73 -10.61
CA LYS A 279 27.29 -3.81 -11.00
C LYS A 279 26.62 -2.72 -11.83
N PRO A 280 27.00 -1.43 -11.67
CA PRO A 280 26.49 -0.40 -12.55
C PRO A 280 26.80 -0.81 -13.99
N GLU A 281 25.76 -1.06 -14.79
CA GLU A 281 25.91 -1.19 -16.24
C GLU A 281 26.41 0.16 -16.74
N ILE A 282 27.69 0.21 -17.09
CA ILE A 282 28.19 1.23 -18.01
C ILE A 282 27.55 0.87 -19.35
N VAL A 283 26.37 1.43 -19.61
CA VAL A 283 25.84 1.51 -20.96
C VAL A 283 26.88 2.30 -21.76
N ALA A 284 27.52 1.65 -22.73
CA ALA A 284 28.47 2.28 -23.62
C ALA A 284 27.75 3.37 -24.42
N ALA A 285 27.82 4.61 -23.92
CA ALA A 285 27.33 5.77 -24.62
C ALA A 285 28.27 6.07 -25.79
N THR A 286 27.68 6.04 -26.99
CA THR A 286 28.28 6.48 -28.24
C THR A 286 28.81 7.91 -28.10
N THR A 287 30.04 8.09 -28.58
CA THR A 287 30.88 9.28 -28.71
C THR A 287 30.20 10.66 -28.80
N ALA A 288 30.65 11.59 -27.94
CA ALA A 288 30.61 13.05 -28.12
C ALA A 288 31.83 13.71 -27.40
N PRO A 289 32.32 14.91 -27.82
CA PRO A 289 33.74 15.31 -27.80
C PRO A 289 34.25 15.89 -26.46
N PRO A 290 35.58 16.14 -26.32
CA PRO A 290 36.22 16.33 -25.03
C PRO A 290 36.01 17.75 -24.49
N SER A 291 35.53 17.85 -23.25
CA SER A 291 35.55 19.07 -22.46
C SER A 291 36.61 18.99 -21.36
N GLN A 292 37.34 20.10 -21.24
CA GLN A 292 38.53 20.46 -20.48
C GLN A 292 38.65 19.98 -19.01
N PRO A 293 39.89 19.98 -18.45
CA PRO A 293 40.18 19.43 -17.13
C PRO A 293 39.73 20.37 -15.99
N VAL A 294 39.15 19.79 -14.95
CA VAL A 294 38.79 20.47 -13.68
C VAL A 294 39.63 19.85 -12.55
N PRO A 295 40.09 20.65 -11.57
CA PRO A 295 41.29 20.35 -10.78
C PRO A 295 41.02 19.46 -9.55
N ALA A 296 42.14 19.13 -8.90
CA ALA A 296 42.34 18.16 -7.84
C ALA A 296 41.34 18.17 -6.68
N ILE A 297 41.15 16.94 -6.18
CA ILE A 297 40.40 16.52 -5.00
C ILE A 297 40.85 17.32 -3.76
N ALA A 298 39.90 18.01 -3.13
CA ALA A 298 40.02 18.51 -1.77
C ALA A 298 39.14 17.65 -0.84
N GLU A 299 39.66 17.47 0.37
CA GLU A 299 39.28 16.47 1.36
C GLU A 299 37.80 16.50 1.79
N SER A 300 37.26 15.31 2.06
CA SER A 300 35.90 15.08 2.55
C SER A 300 35.68 15.67 3.95
N ALA A 301 34.79 16.65 4.04
CA ALA A 301 34.23 17.12 5.31
C ALA A 301 33.36 16.04 5.98
N PRO A 302 33.24 16.03 7.33
CA PRO A 302 32.46 15.02 8.04
C PRO A 302 30.97 15.07 7.65
N ARG A 303 30.37 13.88 7.46
CA ARG A 303 28.95 13.67 7.13
C ARG A 303 28.05 14.47 8.09
N ARG A 304 27.43 15.54 7.60
CA ARG A 304 26.38 16.28 8.32
C ARG A 304 25.07 15.50 8.26
N ASP A 305 24.41 15.35 9.41
CA ASP A 305 23.05 14.81 9.50
C ASP A 305 22.10 15.76 8.73
N PRO A 306 21.42 15.30 7.66
CA PRO A 306 20.66 16.19 6.77
C PRO A 306 19.48 16.90 7.45
N ASP A 307 19.02 16.38 8.59
CA ASP A 307 17.90 16.95 9.34
C ASP A 307 18.35 17.88 10.48
N LYS A 308 19.65 17.96 10.79
CA LYS A 308 20.20 18.84 11.82
C LYS A 308 20.54 20.21 11.23
N VAL A 309 19.92 21.25 11.76
CA VAL A 309 20.05 22.64 11.28
C VAL A 309 20.33 23.60 12.43
N THR A 310 21.01 24.71 12.12
CA THR A 310 21.19 25.81 13.06
C THR A 310 20.08 26.82 12.89
N VAL A 311 19.45 27.22 13.99
CA VAL A 311 18.40 28.24 14.02
C VAL A 311 18.75 29.31 15.04
N LYS A 312 18.39 30.57 14.73
CA LYS A 312 18.50 31.69 15.66
C LYS A 312 17.21 31.82 16.46
N VAL A 313 17.32 31.94 17.78
CA VAL A 313 16.17 32.16 18.67
C VAL A 313 15.73 33.61 18.59
N LEU A 314 14.46 33.84 18.24
CA LEU A 314 13.90 35.17 18.04
C LEU A 314 13.01 35.62 19.21
N GLU A 315 12.22 34.70 19.78
CA GLU A 315 11.29 35.00 20.87
C GLU A 315 11.07 33.73 21.69
N ARG A 316 10.94 33.90 23.01
CA ARG A 316 10.50 32.85 23.94
C ARG A 316 9.05 33.12 24.33
N ARG A 317 8.21 32.08 24.26
CA ARG A 317 6.81 32.12 24.65
C ARG A 317 6.50 31.03 25.67
N ASP A 318 6.06 31.43 26.85
CA ASP A 318 5.62 30.50 27.88
C ASP A 318 4.11 30.21 27.67
N LEU A 319 3.76 28.93 27.47
CA LEU A 319 2.40 28.50 27.08
C LEU A 319 1.53 28.06 28.27
N GLY A 320 2.00 28.27 29.50
CA GLY A 320 1.37 27.76 30.73
C GLY A 320 1.63 26.26 30.94
N GLY A 321 1.53 25.81 32.21
CA GLY A 321 1.75 24.40 32.57
C GLY A 321 3.20 23.89 32.40
N GLY A 322 4.19 24.79 32.50
CA GLY A 322 5.62 24.45 32.38
C GLY A 322 6.12 24.20 30.95
N LYS A 323 5.31 24.47 29.93
CA LYS A 323 5.71 24.32 28.52
C LYS A 323 6.22 25.64 27.93
N VAL A 324 7.40 25.57 27.32
CA VAL A 324 8.04 26.70 26.64
C VAL A 324 8.12 26.43 25.14
N GLN A 325 7.81 27.43 24.34
CA GLN A 325 7.92 27.42 22.88
C GLN A 325 8.84 28.55 22.44
N PHE A 326 9.66 28.32 21.41
CA PHE A 326 10.52 29.34 20.83
C PHE A 326 10.14 29.63 19.38
N LEU A 327 10.06 30.90 19.02
CA LEU A 327 10.12 31.32 17.64
C LEU A 327 11.58 31.36 17.21
N VAL A 328 11.89 30.68 16.12
CA VAL A 328 13.26 30.52 15.64
C VAL A 328 13.33 30.75 14.13
N GLN A 329 14.51 31.07 13.60
CA GLN A 329 14.70 31.25 12.17
C GLN A 329 15.97 30.55 11.69
N GLU A 330 15.78 29.68 10.69
CA GLU A 330 16.87 29.11 9.89
C GLU A 330 17.25 30.12 8.78
N ALA A 331 18.54 30.27 8.49
CA ALA A 331 19.02 31.19 7.46
C ALA A 331 18.34 30.89 6.09
N GLY A 332 17.79 31.93 5.46
CA GLY A 332 17.10 31.81 4.18
C GLY A 332 15.66 31.25 4.25
N LYS A 333 15.11 31.01 5.45
CA LYS A 333 13.73 30.56 5.65
C LYS A 333 12.87 31.57 6.41
N PRO A 334 11.53 31.52 6.26
CA PRO A 334 10.64 32.27 7.12
C PRO A 334 10.76 31.80 8.59
N ARG A 335 10.28 32.64 9.50
CA ARG A 335 10.18 32.30 10.93
C ARG A 335 9.42 30.98 11.12
N GLY A 336 9.93 30.17 12.03
CA GLY A 336 9.35 28.88 12.39
C GLY A 336 9.26 28.70 13.90
N VAL A 337 8.81 27.52 14.29
CA VAL A 337 8.48 27.23 15.69
C VAL A 337 9.26 26.01 16.17
N LEU A 338 9.97 26.18 17.30
CA LEU A 338 10.60 25.10 18.05
C LEU A 338 9.75 24.78 19.27
N ALA A 339 9.02 23.65 19.19
CA ALA A 339 8.08 23.22 20.22
C ALA A 339 8.03 21.69 20.44
N TYR A 340 8.81 20.93 19.66
CA TYR A 340 8.73 19.48 19.63
C TYR A 340 9.99 18.85 20.23
N GLY A 341 9.87 17.63 20.75
CA GLY A 341 10.97 16.93 21.40
C GLY A 341 11.15 17.29 22.86
N THR A 342 12.18 16.69 23.48
CA THR A 342 12.51 16.94 24.89
C THR A 342 13.45 18.15 24.98
N PRO A 343 13.00 19.31 25.51
CA PRO A 343 13.87 20.46 25.68
C PRO A 343 14.98 20.16 26.70
N PRO A 344 16.11 20.87 26.65
CA PRO A 344 17.10 20.82 27.71
C PRO A 344 16.48 21.31 29.04
N PRO A 345 17.07 20.96 30.20
CA PRO A 345 16.58 21.42 31.49
C PRO A 345 16.54 22.96 31.57
N GLU A 346 15.70 23.52 32.44
CA GLU A 346 15.38 24.97 32.44
C GLU A 346 16.60 25.89 32.57
N ASP A 347 17.66 25.44 33.26
CA ASP A 347 18.94 26.13 33.42
C ASP A 347 19.78 26.21 32.13
N LYS A 348 19.39 25.46 31.09
CA LYS A 348 20.08 25.34 29.80
C LYS A 348 19.18 25.69 28.61
N LEU A 349 18.04 26.35 28.85
CA LEU A 349 17.22 26.88 27.77
C LEU A 349 17.92 28.07 27.10
N PRO A 350 17.86 28.17 25.77
CA PRO A 350 18.54 29.23 25.04
C PRO A 350 17.90 30.59 25.28
N GLN A 351 18.70 31.64 25.15
CA GLN A 351 18.23 33.02 25.25
C GLN A 351 17.87 33.59 23.87
N VAL A 352 17.03 34.61 23.85
CA VAL A 352 16.70 35.34 22.61
C VAL A 352 17.99 35.92 22.02
N GLY A 353 18.23 35.65 20.73
CA GLY A 353 19.43 36.04 20.00
C GLY A 353 20.46 34.92 19.81
N GLU A 354 20.36 33.82 20.56
CA GLU A 354 21.30 32.70 20.50
C GLU A 354 21.07 31.81 19.26
N GLU A 355 22.15 31.23 18.74
CA GLU A 355 22.09 30.24 17.66
C GLU A 355 22.26 28.83 18.21
N ILE A 356 21.27 27.97 17.96
CA ILE A 356 21.24 26.61 18.48
C ILE A 356 21.08 25.59 17.36
N ALA A 357 21.66 24.40 17.56
CA ALA A 357 21.48 23.27 16.65
C ALA A 357 20.25 22.44 17.05
N VAL A 358 19.29 22.32 16.14
CA VAL A 358 18.02 21.62 16.32
C VAL A 358 17.76 20.69 15.13
N TYR A 359 16.69 19.91 15.17
CA TYR A 359 16.29 19.07 14.05
C TYR A 359 15.02 19.60 13.40
N ARG A 360 14.87 19.42 12.08
CA ARG A 360 13.62 19.74 11.37
C ARG A 360 12.53 18.75 11.79
N ASN A 361 11.35 19.25 12.12
CA ASN A 361 10.17 18.44 12.47
C ASN A 361 9.23 18.23 11.26
N ASN A 362 9.29 19.12 10.27
CA ASN A 362 8.56 19.02 9.02
C ASN A 362 9.42 19.44 7.81
N ARG A 363 8.94 19.13 6.60
CA ARG A 363 9.57 19.53 5.33
C ARG A 363 8.90 20.74 4.65
N ASP A 364 7.92 21.35 5.29
CA ASP A 364 7.22 22.54 4.78
C ASP A 364 8.13 23.78 4.89
N SER A 365 8.49 24.36 3.74
CA SER A 365 9.35 25.54 3.65
C SER A 365 8.63 26.85 3.98
N ARG A 366 7.29 26.88 3.94
CA ARG A 366 6.47 28.07 4.23
C ARG A 366 6.13 28.19 5.71
N SER A 367 6.05 27.07 6.42
CA SER A 367 5.79 27.00 7.87
C SER A 367 6.73 26.01 8.55
N PRO A 368 8.01 26.38 8.73
CA PRO A 368 9.00 25.46 9.26
C PRO A 368 8.79 25.19 10.75
N GLN A 369 8.85 23.91 11.14
CA GLN A 369 8.75 23.45 12.52
C GLN A 369 10.01 22.68 12.90
N TYR A 370 10.46 22.85 14.14
CA TYR A 370 11.72 22.31 14.65
C TYR A 370 11.51 21.54 15.96
N ARG A 371 12.45 20.65 16.26
CA ARG A 371 12.47 19.80 17.46
C ARG A 371 13.85 19.71 18.12
N TRP A 372 13.86 19.46 19.42
CA TRP A 372 15.09 19.39 20.25
C TRP A 372 15.89 18.10 20.07
N ASP A 373 15.20 16.97 19.96
CA ASP A 373 15.79 15.65 19.89
C ASP A 373 15.86 15.14 18.46
N LYS A 374 16.84 14.27 18.18
CA LYS A 374 16.95 13.62 16.88
C LYS A 374 15.67 12.81 16.62
N PRO A 375 15.01 12.95 15.46
CA PRO A 375 13.81 12.18 15.17
C PRO A 375 14.12 10.68 15.27
N VAL A 376 13.46 10.01 16.20
CA VAL A 376 13.58 8.56 16.35
C VAL A 376 12.87 7.92 15.16
N THR A 377 13.64 7.33 14.24
CA THR A 377 13.07 6.44 13.23
C THR A 377 12.51 5.23 13.99
N TYR A 378 11.19 5.16 14.18
CA TYR A 378 10.55 4.03 14.83
C TYR A 378 10.76 2.78 13.97
N GLN A 379 11.77 1.98 14.32
CA GLN A 379 11.77 0.56 13.97
C GLN A 379 10.72 -0.11 14.86
N ALA A 380 9.65 -0.60 14.26
CA ALA A 380 8.61 -1.34 14.96
C ALA A 380 9.23 -2.52 15.75
N LYS A 381 9.20 -2.43 17.08
CA LYS A 381 9.56 -3.56 17.95
C LYS A 381 8.44 -4.60 17.90
N SER A 382 8.84 -5.83 17.60
CA SER A 382 8.03 -7.05 17.78
C SER A 382 7.57 -7.16 19.23
N LYS A 383 6.27 -7.35 19.45
CA LYS A 383 5.72 -7.78 20.74
C LYS A 383 5.95 -9.28 20.86
N ASP A 384 7.03 -9.66 21.52
CA ASP A 384 7.11 -10.92 22.26
C ASP A 384 7.30 -10.57 23.74
N GLY A 385 6.33 -11.00 24.55
CA GLY A 385 6.33 -10.84 26.00
C GLY A 385 5.36 -11.87 26.60
N PRO A 386 5.78 -12.67 27.59
CA PRO A 386 5.15 -13.93 27.94
C PRO A 386 3.94 -13.76 28.87
N GLY A 387 3.18 -14.85 28.99
CA GLY A 387 1.86 -14.94 29.60
C GLY A 387 1.71 -14.34 30.99
N GLY A 388 0.66 -13.53 31.14
CA GLY A 388 0.10 -13.10 32.42
C GLY A 388 -1.37 -13.52 32.50
N ARG A 389 -1.66 -14.48 33.38
CA ARG A 389 -3.02 -14.96 33.71
C ARG A 389 -3.91 -13.78 34.14
N ARG A 390 -5.11 -13.68 33.57
CA ARG A 390 -6.19 -12.83 34.10
C ARG A 390 -7.02 -13.61 35.13
N PRO A 391 -7.38 -13.01 36.27
CA PRO A 391 -8.29 -13.63 37.23
C PRO A 391 -9.75 -13.50 36.76
N GLN A 392 -10.52 -14.56 37.01
CA GLN A 392 -11.98 -14.56 36.89
C GLN A 392 -12.58 -13.59 37.92
N GLY A 393 -13.44 -12.69 37.45
CA GLY A 393 -14.31 -11.86 38.28
C GLY A 393 -15.77 -12.04 37.85
N ARG A 394 -16.59 -12.53 38.78
CA ARG A 394 -18.04 -12.70 38.70
C ARG A 394 -18.76 -11.36 38.48
N ARG A 395 -19.70 -11.30 37.54
CA ARG A 395 -21.16 -11.20 37.75
C ARG A 395 -21.87 -11.13 36.41
#